data_AF-A0AAN8E6E8-F1
#
_entry.id   AF-A0AAN8E6E8-F1
#
_cell.length_a   1.000
_cell.length_b   1.000
_cell.length_c   1.000
_cell.angle_alpha   90.00
_cell.angle_beta   90.00
_cell.angle_gamma   90.00
#
_symmetry.space_group_name_H-M   'P 1'
#
loop_
_entity.id
_entity.type
_entity.pdbx_description
1 polymer ?
#
loop_
_entity_poly.entity_id
_entity_poly.type
_entity_poly.pdbx_seq_one_letter_code
_entity_poly.pdbx_strand_id
1 'polypeptide(L)'
;MVPGLTVDLEAQKTNIKLPTTGYNELMKALNKSNEHVLAIGACFNETADSHLICVQAEDGQYQTQAISIHNQPRKVTGSCFFIFSSALKASAGYLAKSSIVEDGLMVQITLETMAELRRAMREMKDYTVTCGRLDQSESQELVCVQWVEDKCTVNKGVISPIDGKSMESISSTKMFQKSEYKENGKIIRWTEVFFLQRGDLPKRGASESAEHDRLTERIARAFCLALCPHLKLLKEDGMAKLGLRVAFESQEVGFVAGSNGLPLPARYLNALDSVLIPVIQSRGHKRGDEPFVMELIFYILENIT
;
A
#
# COMPACT_ATOMS: atom_id res chain seq x y z
N MET A 1 7.69 5.11 -8.45
CA MET A 1 6.25 4.77 -8.53
C MET A 1 5.61 5.13 -7.20
N VAL A 2 4.45 5.76 -7.23
CA VAL A 2 3.65 6.04 -6.03
C VAL A 2 2.57 4.95 -5.97
N PRO A 3 2.54 4.09 -4.93
CA PRO A 3 1.55 3.01 -4.84
C PRO A 3 0.13 3.57 -4.92
N GLY A 4 -0.74 2.92 -5.70
CA GLY A 4 -2.15 3.30 -5.85
C GLY A 4 -2.41 4.47 -6.80
N LEU A 5 -1.37 5.14 -7.32
CA LEU A 5 -1.54 6.21 -8.30
C LEU A 5 -2.07 5.64 -9.61
N THR A 6 -3.15 6.19 -10.15
CA THR A 6 -3.69 5.78 -11.47
C THR A 6 -3.83 6.97 -12.40
N VAL A 7 -3.87 6.68 -13.71
CA VAL A 7 -4.15 7.67 -14.76
C VAL A 7 -5.34 7.16 -15.57
N ASP A 8 -6.37 7.99 -15.68
CA ASP A 8 -7.62 7.71 -16.38
C ASP A 8 -7.72 8.66 -17.58
N LEU A 9 -7.64 8.12 -18.78
CA LEU A 9 -7.81 8.85 -20.03
C LEU A 9 -9.27 8.73 -20.51
N GLU A 10 -9.97 9.86 -20.56
CA GLU A 10 -11.32 10.00 -21.12
C GLU A 10 -11.30 11.02 -22.28
N ALA A 11 -12.39 11.08 -23.06
CA ALA A 11 -12.44 11.81 -24.34
C ALA A 11 -12.02 13.30 -24.29
N GLN A 12 -12.32 14.02 -23.20
CA GLN A 12 -11.95 15.43 -23.01
C GLN A 12 -11.31 15.70 -21.64
N LYS A 13 -11.08 14.63 -20.87
CA LYS A 13 -10.63 14.73 -19.50
C LYS A 13 -9.66 13.61 -19.19
N THR A 14 -8.50 13.98 -18.66
CA THR A 14 -7.54 13.04 -18.11
C THR A 14 -7.47 13.26 -16.60
N ASN A 15 -7.69 12.21 -15.81
CA ASN A 15 -7.58 12.29 -14.36
C ASN A 15 -6.34 11.52 -13.89
N ILE A 16 -5.40 12.23 -13.27
CA ILE A 16 -4.27 11.65 -12.55
C ILE A 16 -4.69 11.59 -11.08
N LYS A 17 -4.97 10.38 -10.60
CA LYS A 17 -5.48 10.14 -9.25
C LYS A 17 -4.32 9.83 -8.32
N LEU A 18 -4.07 10.72 -7.37
CA LEU A 18 -3.04 10.61 -6.35
C LEU A 18 -3.67 10.10 -5.05
N PRO A 19 -3.32 8.90 -4.56
CA PRO A 19 -3.85 8.43 -3.29
C PRO A 19 -3.28 9.27 -2.14
N THR A 20 -4.14 9.68 -1.22
CA THR A 20 -3.77 10.47 -0.03
C THR A 20 -2.69 9.79 0.81
N THR A 21 -2.72 8.45 0.88
CA THR A 21 -1.72 7.58 1.53
C THR A 21 -0.34 7.63 0.87
N GLY A 22 -0.26 7.97 -0.42
CA GLY A 22 0.97 8.02 -1.21
C GLY A 22 1.73 9.35 -1.14
N TYR A 23 1.33 10.29 -0.28
CA TYR A 23 1.92 11.63 -0.20
C TYR A 23 3.44 11.60 0.03
N ASN A 24 3.93 10.77 0.95
CA ASN A 24 5.36 10.71 1.28
C ASN A 24 6.19 10.21 0.10
N GLU A 25 5.70 9.20 -0.62
CA GLU A 25 6.31 8.63 -1.81
C GLU A 25 6.31 9.64 -2.96
N LEU A 26 5.21 10.40 -3.11
CA LEU A 26 5.13 11.49 -4.08
C LEU A 26 6.14 12.60 -3.75
N MET A 27 6.28 13.00 -2.49
CA MET A 27 7.26 14.03 -2.10
C MET A 27 8.70 13.57 -2.37
N LYS A 28 9.02 12.30 -2.13
CA LYS A 28 10.32 11.71 -2.50
C LYS A 28 10.53 11.77 -4.02
N ALA A 29 9.50 11.49 -4.82
CA ALA A 29 9.58 11.57 -6.28
C ALA A 29 9.78 13.02 -6.76
N LEU A 30 9.00 13.97 -6.23
CA LEU A 30 9.12 15.40 -6.56
C LEU A 30 10.52 15.95 -6.23
N ASN A 31 11.06 15.63 -5.05
CA ASN A 31 12.36 16.13 -4.63
C ASN A 31 13.53 15.51 -5.40
N LYS A 32 13.35 14.33 -6.01
CA LYS A 32 14.33 13.69 -6.88
C LYS A 32 14.18 14.06 -8.36
N SER A 33 13.04 14.64 -8.73
CA SER A 33 12.74 15.04 -10.12
C SER A 33 13.47 16.32 -10.50
N ASN A 34 13.79 16.46 -11.80
CA ASN A 34 14.31 17.70 -12.36
C ASN A 34 13.24 18.79 -12.32
N GLU A 35 13.60 20.07 -12.13
CA GLU A 35 12.65 21.17 -12.11
C GLU A 35 11.87 21.34 -13.43
N HIS A 36 12.41 20.89 -14.56
CA HIS A 36 11.74 20.97 -15.85
C HIS A 36 10.91 19.74 -16.22
N VAL A 37 11.11 18.61 -15.53
CA VAL A 37 10.47 17.34 -15.89
C VAL A 37 10.02 16.59 -14.63
N LEU A 38 8.73 16.26 -14.58
CA LEU A 38 8.14 15.39 -13.57
C LEU A 38 7.59 14.14 -14.25
N ALA A 39 8.25 13.00 -14.05
CA ALA A 39 7.84 11.71 -14.60
C ALA A 39 7.54 10.72 -13.47
N ILE A 40 6.35 10.12 -13.48
CA ILE A 40 5.95 9.13 -12.47
C ILE A 40 5.20 7.98 -13.14
N GLY A 41 5.63 6.75 -12.85
CA GLY A 41 4.90 5.54 -13.21
C GLY A 41 3.61 5.38 -12.41
N ALA A 42 2.55 4.95 -13.08
CA ALA A 42 1.23 4.68 -12.55
C ALA A 42 1.01 3.18 -12.31
N CYS A 43 0.12 2.84 -11.40
CA CYS A 43 -0.34 1.50 -11.12
C CYS A 43 -1.46 1.09 -12.10
N PHE A 44 -1.68 -0.21 -12.22
CA PHE A 44 -2.80 -0.75 -12.96
C PHE A 44 -4.14 -0.22 -12.40
N ASN A 45 -4.97 0.32 -13.28
CA ASN A 45 -6.29 0.80 -12.94
C ASN A 45 -7.33 -0.30 -13.19
N GLU A 46 -7.75 -0.98 -12.12
CA GLU A 46 -8.78 -2.02 -12.17
C GLU A 46 -10.16 -1.50 -12.59
N THR A 47 -10.42 -0.20 -12.47
CA THR A 47 -11.72 0.42 -12.81
C THR A 47 -11.82 0.88 -14.26
N ALA A 48 -10.70 0.87 -14.99
CA ALA A 48 -10.67 1.23 -16.41
C ALA A 48 -11.19 0.07 -17.28
N ASP A 49 -11.95 0.40 -18.33
CA ASP A 49 -12.45 -0.58 -19.32
C ASP A 49 -11.41 -0.93 -20.40
N SER A 50 -10.28 -0.24 -20.39
CA SER A 50 -9.16 -0.49 -21.29
C SER A 50 -7.85 0.03 -20.72
N HIS A 51 -6.72 -0.40 -21.27
CA HIS A 51 -5.38 0.09 -20.92
C HIS A 51 -4.53 0.27 -22.17
N LEU A 52 -3.72 1.33 -22.19
CA LEU A 52 -2.67 1.50 -23.18
C LEU A 52 -1.61 0.41 -23.02
N ILE A 53 -1.07 -0.05 -24.14
CA ILE A 53 0.06 -0.97 -24.19
C ILE A 53 1.07 -0.48 -25.22
N CYS A 54 2.35 -0.69 -24.92
CA CYS A 54 3.44 -0.45 -25.86
C CYS A 54 3.85 -1.78 -26.49
N VAL A 55 3.72 -1.88 -27.82
CA VAL A 55 4.07 -3.08 -28.58
C VAL A 55 5.33 -2.80 -29.39
N GLN A 56 6.35 -3.63 -29.22
CA GLN A 56 7.52 -3.63 -30.09
C GLN A 56 7.22 -4.44 -31.35
N ALA A 57 7.30 -3.80 -32.51
CA ALA A 57 7.17 -4.46 -33.81
C ALA A 57 8.46 -5.23 -34.17
N GLU A 58 8.38 -6.10 -35.18
CA GLU A 58 9.51 -6.93 -35.63
C GLU A 58 10.72 -6.12 -36.10
N ASP A 59 10.51 -4.89 -36.58
CA ASP A 59 11.54 -3.94 -36.98
C ASP A 59 12.19 -3.19 -35.80
N GLY A 60 11.78 -3.49 -34.57
CA GLY A 60 12.26 -2.88 -33.33
C GLY A 60 11.60 -1.54 -32.99
N GLN A 61 10.67 -1.04 -33.81
CA GLN A 61 9.92 0.18 -33.52
C GLN A 61 8.81 -0.06 -32.48
N TYR A 62 8.53 0.94 -31.66
CA TYR A 62 7.47 0.88 -30.66
C TYR A 62 6.20 1.55 -31.15
N GLN A 63 5.05 0.93 -30.87
CA GLN A 63 3.74 1.42 -31.24
C GLN A 63 2.79 1.38 -30.05
N THR A 64 1.99 2.42 -29.90
CA THR A 64 0.90 2.48 -28.92
C THR A 64 -0.29 1.68 -29.43
N GLN A 65 -0.75 0.71 -28.64
CA GLN A 65 -2.04 0.06 -28.81
C GLN A 65 -2.85 0.17 -27.51
N ALA A 66 -4.10 -0.32 -27.50
CA ALA A 66 -4.84 -0.45 -26.26
C ALA A 66 -5.68 -1.73 -26.24
N ILE A 67 -5.71 -2.38 -25.09
CA ILE A 67 -6.50 -3.59 -24.82
C ILE A 67 -7.79 -3.18 -24.09
N SER A 68 -8.92 -3.82 -24.38
CA SER A 68 -10.21 -3.54 -23.74
C SER A 68 -10.80 -4.82 -23.15
N ILE A 69 -11.44 -4.70 -21.98
CA ILE A 69 -11.97 -5.86 -21.24
C ILE A 69 -13.23 -6.48 -21.85
N HIS A 70 -13.91 -5.86 -22.82
CA HIS A 70 -15.19 -6.38 -23.31
C HIS A 70 -15.51 -6.11 -24.79
N ASN A 71 -14.51 -5.75 -25.62
CA ASN A 71 -14.72 -5.31 -27.01
C ASN A 71 -15.79 -4.19 -27.14
N GLN A 72 -16.02 -3.45 -26.05
CA GLN A 72 -16.96 -2.34 -25.94
C GLN A 72 -16.25 -1.03 -26.32
N PRO A 73 -16.99 0.02 -26.71
CA PRO A 73 -16.42 1.36 -26.89
C PRO A 73 -15.70 1.81 -25.62
N ARG A 74 -14.45 2.27 -25.77
CA ARG A 74 -13.60 2.69 -24.65
C ARG A 74 -14.18 3.94 -24.01
N LYS A 75 -14.37 3.92 -22.69
CA LYS A 75 -14.81 5.10 -21.93
C LYS A 75 -13.67 5.65 -21.08
N VAL A 76 -12.98 4.78 -20.38
CA VAL A 76 -11.84 5.07 -19.52
C VAL A 76 -10.69 4.16 -19.92
N THR A 77 -9.62 4.75 -20.47
CA THR A 77 -8.39 4.03 -20.79
C THR A 77 -7.32 4.32 -19.75
N GLY A 78 -6.80 3.29 -19.10
CA GLY A 78 -5.67 3.41 -18.18
C GLY A 78 -4.34 3.65 -18.91
N SER A 79 -3.39 4.26 -18.21
CA SER A 79 -2.04 4.56 -18.72
C SER A 79 -0.97 4.16 -17.68
N CYS A 80 0.21 3.76 -18.16
CA CYS A 80 1.30 3.21 -17.36
C CYS A 80 2.16 4.28 -16.67
N PHE A 81 2.16 5.51 -17.16
CA PHE A 81 2.90 6.61 -16.57
C PHE A 81 2.37 7.96 -17.02
N PHE A 82 2.76 9.03 -16.32
CA PHE A 82 2.59 10.39 -16.82
C PHE A 82 3.90 11.19 -16.72
N ILE A 83 4.05 12.14 -17.64
CA ILE A 83 5.16 13.09 -17.70
C ILE A 83 4.59 14.49 -17.82
N PHE A 84 4.92 15.37 -16.88
CA PHE A 84 4.83 16.81 -17.10
C PHE A 84 6.19 17.35 -17.55
N SER A 85 6.21 18.14 -18.61
CA SER A 85 7.41 18.77 -19.17
C SER A 85 7.21 20.27 -19.31
N SER A 86 8.12 21.09 -18.79
CA SER A 86 8.06 22.55 -18.94
C SER A 86 8.63 23.08 -20.27
N ALA A 87 8.55 22.26 -21.33
CA ALA A 87 9.07 22.58 -22.65
C ALA A 87 8.17 23.49 -23.50
N LEU A 88 6.98 23.87 -22.99
CA LEU A 88 6.06 24.71 -23.74
C LEU A 88 6.55 26.15 -23.78
N LYS A 89 6.83 26.66 -24.98
CA LYS A 89 7.20 28.06 -25.20
C LYS A 89 5.96 28.94 -25.19
N ALA A 90 6.03 30.10 -24.53
CA ALA A 90 4.93 31.08 -24.46
C ALA A 90 4.44 31.54 -25.85
N SER A 91 5.31 31.55 -26.85
CA SER A 91 4.97 31.91 -28.24
C SER A 91 4.21 30.83 -29.01
N ALA A 92 3.95 29.65 -28.42
CA ALA A 92 3.34 28.53 -29.13
C ALA A 92 1.84 28.70 -29.39
N GLY A 93 1.15 29.62 -28.70
CA GLY A 93 -0.30 29.80 -28.81
C GLY A 93 -1.14 28.70 -28.14
N TYR A 94 -0.51 27.86 -27.30
CA TYR A 94 -1.16 26.81 -26.53
C TYR A 94 -1.09 27.14 -25.03
N LEU A 95 -2.14 26.74 -24.29
CA LEU A 95 -2.13 26.77 -22.83
C LEU A 95 -1.29 25.61 -22.28
N ALA A 96 -1.55 24.41 -22.79
CA ALA A 96 -0.79 23.20 -22.58
C ALA A 96 -1.03 22.23 -23.74
N LYS A 97 -0.16 21.22 -23.90
CA LYS A 97 -0.34 20.14 -24.89
C LYS A 97 -0.35 18.79 -24.19
N SER A 98 -1.42 18.04 -24.39
CA SER A 98 -1.51 16.64 -23.99
C SER A 98 -1.18 15.74 -25.19
N SER A 99 -0.47 14.64 -24.96
CA SER A 99 -0.12 13.65 -25.98
C SER A 99 0.10 12.29 -25.34
N ILE A 100 -0.15 11.22 -26.10
CA ILE A 100 0.17 9.85 -25.68
C ILE A 100 1.55 9.49 -26.25
N VAL A 101 2.41 8.95 -25.39
CA VAL A 101 3.75 8.47 -25.76
C VAL A 101 3.86 7.03 -25.28
N GLU A 102 3.94 6.09 -26.23
CA GLU A 102 3.96 4.65 -25.93
C GLU A 102 2.72 4.25 -25.11
N ASP A 103 2.87 3.79 -23.88
CA ASP A 103 1.77 3.46 -22.97
C ASP A 103 1.53 4.53 -21.88
N GLY A 104 2.08 5.74 -22.06
CA GLY A 104 2.04 6.83 -21.10
C GLY A 104 1.43 8.13 -21.61
N LEU A 105 1.15 9.02 -20.67
CA LEU A 105 0.68 10.38 -20.91
C LEU A 105 1.86 11.37 -20.85
N MET A 106 1.98 12.27 -21.83
CA MET A 106 2.89 13.41 -21.77
C MET A 106 2.11 14.72 -21.87
N VAL A 107 2.31 15.60 -20.90
CA VAL A 107 1.69 16.92 -20.81
C VAL A 107 2.77 17.99 -20.81
N GLN A 108 2.81 18.78 -21.87
CA GLN A 108 3.72 19.91 -22.00
C GLN A 108 3.05 21.18 -21.48
N ILE A 109 3.67 21.80 -20.48
CA ILE A 109 3.18 23.00 -19.79
C ILE A 109 4.26 24.08 -19.77
N THR A 110 3.91 25.28 -19.33
CA THR A 110 4.88 26.34 -19.09
C THR A 110 5.67 26.08 -17.81
N LEU A 111 6.79 26.79 -17.63
CA LEU A 111 7.57 26.73 -16.39
C LEU A 111 6.77 27.23 -15.18
N GLU A 112 5.93 28.24 -15.38
CA GLU A 112 5.05 28.80 -14.34
C GLU A 112 4.01 27.77 -13.88
N THR A 113 3.25 27.20 -14.82
CA THR A 113 2.27 26.14 -14.52
C THR A 113 2.92 24.94 -13.84
N MET A 114 4.15 24.58 -14.22
CA MET A 114 4.91 23.52 -13.57
C MET A 114 5.22 23.85 -12.09
N ALA A 115 5.62 25.09 -11.79
CA ALA A 115 5.88 25.53 -10.43
C ALA A 115 4.61 25.49 -9.58
N GLU A 116 3.47 25.94 -10.13
CA GLU A 116 2.18 25.89 -9.46
C GLU A 116 1.68 24.47 -9.21
N LEU A 117 1.81 23.59 -10.21
CA LEU A 117 1.47 22.17 -10.09
C LEU A 117 2.26 21.51 -8.95
N ARG A 118 3.58 21.74 -8.90
CA ARG A 118 4.41 21.22 -7.80
C ARG A 118 4.01 21.79 -6.45
N ARG A 119 3.66 23.08 -6.38
CA ARG A 119 3.16 23.71 -5.15
C ARG A 119 1.85 23.05 -4.71
N ALA A 120 0.89 22.87 -5.61
CA ALA A 120 -0.39 22.21 -5.32
C ALA A 120 -0.19 20.77 -4.82
N MET A 121 0.69 19.98 -5.45
CA MET A 121 1.03 18.63 -4.98
C MET A 121 1.66 18.65 -3.57
N ARG A 122 2.53 19.63 -3.24
CA ARG A 122 3.11 19.76 -1.89
C ARG A 122 2.08 20.19 -0.85
N GLU A 123 1.08 20.97 -1.24
CA GLU A 123 -0.01 21.43 -0.39
C GLU A 123 -1.17 20.41 -0.31
N MET A 124 -1.04 19.26 -0.97
CA MET A 124 -2.07 18.24 -1.07
C MET A 124 -3.40 18.80 -1.63
N LYS A 125 -3.27 19.70 -2.61
CA LYS A 125 -4.39 20.34 -3.31
C LYS A 125 -4.52 19.78 -4.71
N ASP A 126 -5.76 19.66 -5.16
CA ASP A 126 -6.09 19.35 -6.54
C ASP A 126 -5.63 20.49 -7.46
N TYR A 127 -5.23 20.13 -8.67
CA TYR A 127 -4.79 21.09 -9.69
C TYR A 127 -5.28 20.66 -11.06
N THR A 128 -5.71 21.61 -11.89
CA THR A 128 -6.19 21.31 -13.25
C THR A 128 -5.39 22.11 -14.26
N VAL A 129 -4.90 21.42 -15.28
CA VAL A 129 -4.22 22.00 -16.44
C VAL A 129 -5.19 21.96 -17.62
N THR A 130 -5.48 23.12 -18.19
CA THR A 130 -6.25 23.22 -19.44
C THR A 130 -5.30 23.07 -20.63
N CYS A 131 -5.46 21.99 -21.38
CA CYS A 131 -4.74 21.70 -22.62
C CYS A 131 -5.54 22.16 -23.83
N GLY A 132 -4.84 22.57 -24.88
CA GLY A 132 -5.43 23.10 -26.10
C GLY A 132 -4.92 24.49 -26.45
N ARG A 133 -5.47 25.06 -27.52
CA ARG A 133 -5.09 26.39 -28.00
C ARG A 133 -5.82 27.49 -27.24
N LEU A 134 -5.19 28.65 -27.14
CA LEU A 134 -5.77 29.86 -26.53
C LEU A 134 -7.01 30.38 -27.27
N ASP A 135 -7.08 30.15 -28.58
CA ASP A 135 -8.08 30.70 -29.50
C ASP A 135 -9.29 29.77 -29.73
N GLN A 136 -9.26 28.52 -29.23
CA GLN A 136 -10.27 27.50 -29.53
C GLN A 136 -10.71 26.76 -28.27
N SER A 137 -11.74 27.30 -27.59
CA SER A 137 -12.27 26.70 -26.35
C SER A 137 -12.97 25.36 -26.56
N GLU A 138 -13.54 25.09 -27.74
CA GLU A 138 -14.30 23.85 -28.01
C GLU A 138 -13.42 22.60 -28.12
N SER A 139 -12.11 22.75 -28.35
CA SER A 139 -11.15 21.65 -28.45
C SER A 139 -10.25 21.52 -27.23
N GLN A 140 -10.64 22.12 -26.09
CA GLN A 140 -9.83 22.07 -24.87
C GLN A 140 -10.04 20.75 -24.14
N GLU A 141 -8.94 20.20 -23.65
CA GLU A 141 -8.90 18.99 -22.83
C GLU A 141 -8.44 19.37 -21.43
N LEU A 142 -9.01 18.74 -20.40
CA LEU A 142 -8.61 19.00 -19.02
C LEU A 142 -7.74 17.87 -18.49
N VAL A 143 -6.56 18.20 -17.96
CA VAL A 143 -5.74 17.27 -17.19
C VAL A 143 -5.89 17.63 -15.71
N CYS A 144 -6.62 16.82 -14.98
CA CYS A 144 -6.90 17.00 -13.55
C CYS A 144 -5.96 16.12 -12.73
N VAL A 145 -5.21 16.73 -11.82
CA VAL A 145 -4.44 16.04 -10.78
C VAL A 145 -5.25 16.12 -9.49
N GLN A 146 -5.73 14.98 -9.01
CA GLN A 146 -6.70 14.92 -7.91
C GLN A 146 -6.21 14.02 -6.79
N TRP A 147 -6.32 14.50 -5.56
CA TRP A 147 -6.12 13.68 -4.37
C TRP A 147 -7.36 12.86 -4.09
N VAL A 148 -7.20 11.54 -4.03
CA VAL A 148 -8.29 10.61 -3.80
C VAL A 148 -8.05 9.84 -2.51
N GLU A 149 -9.13 9.62 -1.75
CA GLU A 149 -9.09 8.66 -0.66
C GLU A 149 -8.88 7.26 -1.21
N ASP A 150 -7.84 6.61 -0.70
CA ASP A 150 -7.47 5.30 -1.16
C ASP A 150 -8.52 4.27 -0.70
N LYS A 151 -9.24 3.66 -1.65
CA LYS A 151 -9.90 2.37 -1.42
C LYS A 151 -8.80 1.32 -1.50
N CYS A 152 -7.91 1.34 -0.51
CA CYS A 152 -6.73 0.51 -0.47
C CYS A 152 -7.18 -0.95 -0.37
N THR A 153 -7.40 -1.65 -1.48
CA THR A 153 -7.76 -3.07 -1.46
C THR A 153 -6.48 -3.91 -1.40
N VAL A 154 -5.65 -3.67 -0.39
CA VAL A 154 -4.56 -4.59 -0.06
C VAL A 154 -5.13 -5.86 0.57
N ASN A 155 -4.42 -6.97 0.45
CA ASN A 155 -4.78 -8.23 1.11
C ASN A 155 -6.20 -8.74 0.73
N LYS A 156 -6.64 -8.54 -0.52
CA LYS A 156 -7.90 -9.13 -1.06
C LYS A 156 -7.96 -10.62 -0.77
N GLY A 157 -9.08 -11.08 -0.19
CA GLY A 157 -9.33 -12.48 0.18
C GLY A 157 -8.55 -12.99 1.40
N VAL A 158 -7.75 -12.15 2.07
CA VAL A 158 -7.03 -12.56 3.28
C VAL A 158 -7.96 -12.50 4.48
N ILE A 159 -8.01 -13.59 5.24
CA ILE A 159 -8.78 -13.70 6.48
C ILE A 159 -7.88 -14.01 7.68
N SER A 160 -8.29 -13.51 8.84
CA SER A 160 -7.69 -13.83 10.13
C SER A 160 -7.84 -15.33 10.41
N PRO A 161 -6.76 -16.04 10.78
CA PRO A 161 -6.84 -17.41 11.25
C PRO A 161 -7.47 -17.54 12.64
N ILE A 162 -7.71 -16.43 13.36
CA ILE A 162 -8.25 -16.44 14.71
C ILE A 162 -9.77 -16.56 14.70
N ASP A 163 -10.44 -15.73 13.90
CA ASP A 163 -11.90 -15.57 13.90
C ASP A 163 -12.50 -15.41 12.50
N GLY A 164 -11.71 -15.58 11.44
CA GLY A 164 -12.19 -15.48 10.06
C GLY A 164 -12.51 -14.06 9.60
N LYS A 165 -12.19 -13.02 10.39
CA LYS A 165 -12.40 -11.63 9.98
C LYS A 165 -11.59 -11.28 8.74
N SER A 166 -12.18 -10.49 7.85
CA SER A 166 -11.51 -9.98 6.66
C SER A 166 -10.35 -9.07 7.05
N MET A 167 -9.19 -9.31 6.45
CA MET A 167 -8.00 -8.46 6.51
C MET A 167 -7.86 -7.58 5.27
N GLU A 168 -8.89 -7.54 4.41
CA GLU A 168 -8.91 -6.68 3.25
C GLU A 168 -8.82 -5.22 3.68
N SER A 169 -8.00 -4.45 2.97
CA SER A 169 -7.74 -3.04 3.26
C SER A 169 -6.99 -2.75 4.56
N ILE A 170 -6.48 -3.77 5.24
CA ILE A 170 -5.63 -3.62 6.41
C ILE A 170 -4.16 -3.68 5.98
N SER A 171 -3.40 -2.63 6.34
CA SER A 171 -1.97 -2.57 6.10
C SER A 171 -1.24 -3.68 6.86
N SER A 172 -0.33 -4.35 6.15
CA SER A 172 0.52 -5.39 6.72
C SER A 172 2.00 -5.14 6.45
N THR A 173 2.84 -5.53 7.40
CA THR A 173 4.30 -5.54 7.26
C THR A 173 4.77 -6.98 7.20
N LYS A 174 5.37 -7.38 6.08
CA LYS A 174 6.01 -8.68 5.94
C LYS A 174 7.33 -8.69 6.69
N MET A 175 7.53 -9.70 7.52
CA MET A 175 8.69 -9.80 8.39
C MET A 175 9.62 -10.90 7.91
N PHE A 176 10.91 -10.57 7.85
CA PHE A 176 11.96 -11.54 7.61
C PHE A 176 12.60 -11.90 8.95
N GLN A 177 12.10 -12.96 9.57
CA GLN A 177 12.60 -13.38 10.87
C GLN A 177 14.00 -13.98 10.73
N LYS A 178 15.00 -13.36 11.36
CA LYS A 178 16.40 -13.85 11.35
C LYS A 178 16.60 -15.11 12.19
N SER A 179 15.73 -15.33 13.19
CA SER A 179 15.82 -16.45 14.13
C SER A 179 14.76 -17.50 13.79
N GLU A 180 15.19 -18.74 13.64
CA GLU A 180 14.28 -19.87 13.46
C GLU A 180 14.07 -20.60 14.79
N TYR A 181 12.82 -20.81 15.18
CA TYR A 181 12.47 -21.57 16.37
C TYR A 181 12.07 -22.97 15.96
N LYS A 182 12.85 -23.97 16.37
CA LYS A 182 12.73 -25.36 15.94
C LYS A 182 12.58 -26.28 17.15
N GLU A 183 11.66 -27.23 17.07
CA GLU A 183 11.45 -28.24 18.10
C GLU A 183 10.72 -29.45 17.49
N ASN A 184 11.02 -30.67 17.91
CA ASN A 184 10.35 -31.90 17.45
C ASN A 184 10.25 -32.06 15.91
N GLY A 185 11.27 -31.62 15.16
CA GLY A 185 11.28 -31.67 13.69
C GLY A 185 10.32 -30.68 13.02
N LYS A 186 9.80 -29.70 13.75
CA LYS A 186 8.94 -28.62 13.25
C LYS A 186 9.60 -27.27 13.47
N ILE A 187 9.23 -26.28 12.66
CA ILE A 187 9.68 -24.89 12.77
C ILE A 187 8.46 -23.99 12.85
N ILE A 188 8.44 -23.04 13.78
CA ILE A 188 7.47 -21.94 13.78
C ILE A 188 8.12 -20.65 13.26
N ARG A 189 7.46 -19.99 12.29
CA ARG A 189 7.92 -18.75 11.68
C ARG A 189 6.86 -17.66 11.77
N TRP A 190 7.26 -16.49 12.24
CA TRP A 190 6.49 -15.24 12.09
C TRP A 190 6.72 -14.69 10.68
N THR A 191 5.63 -14.39 9.97
CA THR A 191 5.69 -13.99 8.55
C THR A 191 5.17 -12.59 8.29
N GLU A 192 4.17 -12.16 9.06
CA GLU A 192 3.44 -10.93 8.78
C GLU A 192 2.79 -10.38 10.05
N VAL A 193 2.60 -9.06 10.09
CA VAL A 193 1.83 -8.38 11.12
C VAL A 193 0.86 -7.39 10.48
N PHE A 194 -0.38 -7.38 10.95
CA PHE A 194 -1.47 -6.49 10.55
C PHE A 194 -1.75 -5.45 11.64
N PHE A 195 -1.93 -4.20 11.24
CA PHE A 195 -2.23 -3.08 12.15
C PHE A 195 -3.73 -2.72 11.99
N LEU A 196 -4.58 -3.20 12.91
CA LEU A 196 -6.06 -3.22 12.75
C LEU A 196 -6.75 -1.89 13.09
N GLN A 197 -6.18 -1.07 13.98
CA GLN A 197 -6.80 0.19 14.38
C GLN A 197 -6.19 1.37 13.62
N ARG A 198 -7.04 1.98 12.79
CA ARG A 198 -6.78 3.08 11.86
C ARG A 198 -7.29 4.38 12.49
N GLY A 199 -6.61 4.86 13.54
CA GLY A 199 -6.51 6.31 13.70
C GLY A 199 -5.49 6.77 12.67
N ASP A 200 -5.76 7.86 11.94
CA ASP A 200 -4.73 8.54 11.14
C ASP A 200 -3.43 8.51 11.92
N LEU A 201 -2.44 7.71 11.51
CA LEU A 201 -1.13 7.67 12.18
C LEU A 201 -0.61 9.11 12.16
N PRO A 202 -0.70 9.88 13.25
CA PRO A 202 -0.35 11.27 13.22
C PRO A 202 1.16 11.26 13.25
N LYS A 203 1.81 11.55 12.10
CA LYS A 203 3.26 11.83 11.96
C LYS A 203 4.08 11.15 13.06
N ARG A 204 4.08 9.82 13.10
CA ARG A 204 4.71 9.12 14.22
C ARG A 204 6.21 9.36 14.16
N GLY A 205 6.77 9.92 15.24
CA GLY A 205 8.20 10.22 15.30
C GLY A 205 9.02 8.94 15.09
N ALA A 206 10.18 9.05 14.42
CA ALA A 206 11.04 7.90 14.10
C ALA A 206 11.40 7.04 15.35
N SER A 207 11.43 7.66 16.54
CA SER A 207 11.69 7.01 17.82
C SER A 207 10.52 6.12 18.30
N GLU A 208 9.27 6.55 18.11
CA GLU A 208 8.09 5.79 18.55
C GLU A 208 7.81 4.58 17.65
N SER A 209 8.12 4.68 16.35
CA SER A 209 8.06 3.53 15.45
C SER A 209 9.03 2.43 15.90
N ALA A 210 10.26 2.78 16.24
CA ALA A 210 11.30 1.83 16.61
C ALA A 210 10.98 1.07 17.92
N GLU A 211 10.36 1.73 18.89
CA GLU A 211 9.94 1.09 20.14
C GLU A 211 8.79 0.10 19.92
N HIS A 212 7.87 0.41 19.00
CA HIS A 212 6.80 -0.51 18.62
C HIS A 212 7.31 -1.72 17.83
N ASP A 213 8.27 -1.53 16.94
CA ASP A 213 8.89 -2.64 16.20
C ASP A 213 9.59 -3.60 17.17
N ARG A 214 10.34 -3.05 18.15
CA ARG A 214 10.98 -3.84 19.21
C ARG A 214 9.98 -4.61 20.08
N LEU A 215 8.87 -3.98 20.46
CA LEU A 215 7.83 -4.64 21.24
C LEU A 215 7.16 -5.77 20.43
N THR A 216 6.85 -5.49 19.17
CA THR A 216 6.24 -6.47 18.24
C THR A 216 7.15 -7.70 18.09
N GLU A 217 8.46 -7.49 17.91
CA GLU A 217 9.44 -8.58 17.84
C GLU A 217 9.54 -9.38 19.15
N ARG A 218 9.52 -8.70 20.31
CA ARG A 218 9.52 -9.37 21.63
C ARG A 218 8.28 -10.23 21.82
N ILE A 219 7.11 -9.75 21.42
CA ILE A 219 5.84 -10.50 21.47
C ILE A 219 5.88 -11.70 20.53
N ALA A 220 6.35 -11.51 19.30
CA ALA A 220 6.50 -12.60 18.33
C ALA A 220 7.43 -13.71 18.87
N ARG A 221 8.58 -13.32 19.45
CA ARG A 221 9.53 -14.24 20.08
C ARG A 221 8.90 -14.99 21.25
N ALA A 222 8.18 -14.30 22.13
CA ALA A 222 7.50 -14.89 23.27
C ALA A 222 6.46 -15.93 22.83
N PHE A 223 5.67 -15.63 21.79
CA PHE A 223 4.70 -16.55 21.20
C PHE A 223 5.38 -17.80 20.64
N CYS A 224 6.43 -17.63 19.84
CA CYS A 224 7.18 -18.76 19.26
C CYS A 224 7.75 -19.66 20.36
N LEU A 225 8.41 -19.10 21.38
CA LEU A 225 9.01 -19.87 22.47
C LEU A 225 7.98 -20.64 23.29
N ALA A 226 6.84 -20.02 23.60
CA ALA A 226 5.77 -20.67 24.36
C ALA A 226 5.15 -21.86 23.60
N LEU A 227 5.07 -21.80 22.26
CA LEU A 227 4.51 -22.87 21.44
C LEU A 227 5.53 -23.89 20.95
N CYS A 228 6.85 -23.65 21.08
CA CYS A 228 7.90 -24.57 20.68
C CYS A 228 7.68 -26.01 21.18
N PRO A 229 7.40 -26.26 22.49
CA PRO A 229 7.19 -27.61 22.99
C PRO A 229 5.97 -28.33 22.37
N HIS A 230 5.06 -27.57 21.74
CA HIS A 230 3.76 -28.04 21.28
C HIS A 230 3.63 -28.09 19.76
N LEU A 231 4.66 -27.72 18.99
CA LEU A 231 4.58 -27.58 17.52
C LEU A 231 4.14 -28.87 16.82
N LYS A 232 4.61 -30.03 17.29
CA LYS A 232 4.24 -31.33 16.74
C LYS A 232 2.74 -31.60 16.89
N LEU A 233 2.21 -31.45 18.10
CA LEU A 233 0.79 -31.64 18.39
C LEU A 233 -0.10 -30.64 17.63
N LEU A 234 0.30 -29.35 17.61
CA LEU A 234 -0.43 -28.32 16.86
C LEU A 234 -0.50 -28.67 15.36
N LYS A 235 0.60 -29.16 14.78
CA LYS A 235 0.65 -29.56 13.37
C LYS A 235 -0.20 -30.80 13.09
N GLU A 236 -0.16 -31.80 13.99
CA GLU A 236 -0.97 -33.03 13.90
C GLU A 236 -2.47 -32.74 14.02
N ASP A 237 -2.86 -31.78 14.87
CA ASP A 237 -4.24 -31.29 15.01
C ASP A 237 -4.69 -30.37 13.85
N GLY A 238 -3.86 -30.19 12.81
CA GLY A 238 -4.18 -29.38 11.62
C GLY A 238 -4.02 -27.86 11.81
N MET A 239 -3.45 -27.40 12.92
CA MET A 239 -3.22 -25.98 13.22
C MET A 239 -1.88 -25.51 12.64
N ALA A 240 -1.81 -25.41 11.31
CA ALA A 240 -0.58 -25.02 10.60
C ALA A 240 -0.40 -23.49 10.46
N LYS A 241 -1.51 -22.73 10.40
CA LYS A 241 -1.52 -21.27 10.36
C LYS A 241 -2.10 -20.76 11.67
N LEU A 242 -1.32 -19.99 12.41
CA LEU A 242 -1.67 -19.45 13.71
C LEU A 242 -1.77 -17.92 13.63
N GLY A 243 -2.67 -17.34 14.42
CA GLY A 243 -2.75 -15.90 14.63
C GLY A 243 -2.64 -15.56 16.10
N LEU A 244 -2.01 -14.42 16.38
CA LEU A 244 -2.01 -13.77 17.68
C LEU A 244 -2.47 -12.33 17.50
N ARG A 245 -3.63 -11.97 18.02
CA ARG A 245 -4.11 -10.59 18.07
C ARG A 245 -3.85 -10.03 19.46
N VAL A 246 -3.18 -8.89 19.54
CA VAL A 246 -2.89 -8.18 20.79
C VAL A 246 -3.60 -6.82 20.72
N ALA A 247 -4.40 -6.53 21.74
CA ALA A 247 -5.07 -5.26 21.90
C ALA A 247 -4.46 -4.50 23.08
N PHE A 248 -4.03 -3.27 22.80
CA PHE A 248 -3.55 -2.33 23.80
C PHE A 248 -4.60 -1.25 23.98
N GLU A 249 -5.46 -1.39 24.99
CA GLU A 249 -6.43 -0.37 25.37
C GLU A 249 -5.97 0.36 26.63
N SER A 250 -6.57 1.51 26.92
CA SER A 250 -6.09 2.40 27.99
C SER A 250 -6.21 1.81 29.41
N GLN A 251 -7.01 0.76 29.59
CA GLN A 251 -7.21 0.09 30.90
C GLN A 251 -7.11 -1.43 30.85
N GLU A 252 -7.21 -2.06 29.68
CA GLU A 252 -7.10 -3.51 29.52
C GLU A 252 -6.09 -3.82 28.41
N VAL A 253 -5.18 -4.75 28.70
CA VAL A 253 -4.26 -5.26 27.69
C VAL A 253 -4.48 -6.77 27.60
N GLY A 254 -4.86 -7.22 26.42
CA GLY A 254 -5.27 -8.60 26.20
C GLY A 254 -4.71 -9.16 24.90
N PHE A 255 -4.69 -10.48 24.81
CA PHE A 255 -4.40 -11.17 23.57
C PHE A 255 -5.42 -12.27 23.29
N VAL A 256 -5.60 -12.56 22.01
CA VAL A 256 -6.35 -13.72 21.53
C VAL A 256 -5.45 -14.48 20.58
N ALA A 257 -5.37 -15.80 20.75
CA ALA A 257 -4.64 -16.66 19.85
C ALA A 257 -5.58 -17.70 19.24
N GLY A 258 -5.43 -17.97 17.94
CA GLY A 258 -6.33 -18.87 17.22
C GLY A 258 -5.73 -19.46 15.95
N SER A 259 -6.44 -20.46 15.42
CA SER A 259 -6.13 -21.15 14.18
C SER A 259 -7.44 -21.63 13.53
N ASN A 260 -7.49 -21.66 12.19
CA ASN A 260 -8.64 -22.14 11.44
C ASN A 260 -9.99 -21.46 11.80
N GLY A 261 -9.97 -20.19 12.23
CA GLY A 261 -11.14 -19.42 12.63
C GLY A 261 -11.66 -19.74 14.04
N LEU A 262 -10.88 -20.47 14.84
CA LEU A 262 -11.22 -20.85 16.21
C LEU A 262 -10.10 -20.47 17.19
N PRO A 263 -10.41 -20.17 18.45
CA PRO A 263 -9.42 -20.00 19.51
C PRO A 263 -8.56 -21.26 19.70
N LEU A 264 -7.30 -21.07 20.08
CA LEU A 264 -6.44 -22.21 20.45
C LEU A 264 -6.99 -22.92 21.70
N PRO A 265 -6.81 -24.25 21.82
CA PRO A 265 -7.15 -25.00 23.03
C PRO A 265 -6.55 -24.39 24.31
N ALA A 266 -7.31 -24.45 25.42
CA ALA A 266 -6.95 -23.83 26.70
C ALA A 266 -5.55 -24.20 27.23
N ARG A 267 -5.09 -25.44 26.96
CA ARG A 267 -3.73 -25.89 27.32
C ARG A 267 -2.63 -25.00 26.73
N TYR A 268 -2.82 -24.50 25.51
CA TYR A 268 -1.86 -23.63 24.85
C TYR A 268 -2.05 -22.17 25.28
N LEU A 269 -3.29 -21.74 25.51
CA LEU A 269 -3.57 -20.39 26.02
C LEU A 269 -2.94 -20.16 27.39
N ASN A 270 -3.03 -21.13 28.31
CA ASN A 270 -2.39 -21.03 29.63
C ASN A 270 -0.86 -20.93 29.53
N ALA A 271 -0.25 -21.65 28.59
CA ALA A 271 1.19 -21.55 28.34
C ALA A 271 1.56 -20.16 27.79
N LEU A 272 0.73 -19.63 26.88
CA LEU A 272 0.89 -18.31 26.29
C LEU A 272 0.73 -17.19 27.33
N ASP A 273 -0.24 -17.28 28.23
CA ASP A 273 -0.49 -16.27 29.28
C ASP A 273 0.77 -15.99 30.11
N SER A 274 1.44 -17.06 30.55
CA SER A 274 2.62 -16.96 31.41
C SER A 274 3.80 -16.23 30.76
N VAL A 275 3.87 -16.23 29.42
CA VAL A 275 4.99 -15.68 28.64
C VAL A 275 4.61 -14.33 28.00
N LEU A 276 3.39 -14.18 27.51
CA LEU A 276 2.94 -13.01 26.77
C LEU A 276 2.54 -11.85 27.68
N ILE A 277 1.80 -12.10 28.76
CA ILE A 277 1.29 -11.05 29.65
C ILE A 277 2.42 -10.13 30.15
N PRO A 278 3.57 -10.64 30.66
CA PRO A 278 4.65 -9.79 31.12
C PRO A 278 5.27 -8.94 29.99
N VAL A 279 5.37 -9.48 28.78
CA VAL A 279 5.95 -8.78 27.62
C VAL A 279 5.00 -7.68 27.15
N ILE A 280 3.72 -7.99 27.07
CA ILE A 280 2.65 -7.07 26.67
C ILE A 280 2.55 -5.90 27.67
N GLN A 281 2.56 -6.20 28.97
CA GLN A 281 2.52 -5.19 30.04
C GLN A 281 3.81 -4.34 30.11
N SER A 282 4.94 -4.85 29.60
CA SER A 282 6.21 -4.12 29.62
C SER A 282 6.24 -2.86 28.74
N ARG A 283 5.24 -2.65 27.86
CA ARG A 283 5.08 -1.42 27.08
C ARG A 283 4.97 -0.17 27.98
N GLY A 284 4.46 -0.33 29.20
CA GLY A 284 4.20 0.77 30.14
C GLY A 284 3.01 1.63 29.70
N HIS A 285 2.24 2.14 30.66
CA HIS A 285 1.12 3.05 30.35
C HIS A 285 1.66 4.49 30.27
N LYS A 286 1.77 5.05 29.06
CA LYS A 286 2.01 6.47 28.89
C LYS A 286 0.67 7.20 28.78
N ARG A 287 0.54 8.33 29.47
CA ARG A 287 -0.67 9.14 29.46
C ARG A 287 -0.85 9.72 28.06
N GLY A 288 -1.85 9.24 27.32
CA GLY A 288 -2.15 9.67 25.94
C GLY A 288 -1.83 8.65 24.85
N ASP A 289 -1.44 7.41 25.18
CA ASP A 289 -1.28 6.34 24.18
C ASP A 289 -2.62 6.02 23.52
N GLU A 290 -2.69 6.19 22.20
CA GLU A 290 -3.85 5.76 21.41
C GLU A 290 -4.02 4.23 21.50
N PRO A 291 -5.28 3.75 21.59
CA PRO A 291 -5.56 2.34 21.54
C PRO A 291 -5.06 1.79 20.21
N PHE A 292 -4.37 0.66 20.29
CA PHE A 292 -3.76 0.05 19.12
C PHE A 292 -3.93 -1.46 19.16
N VAL A 293 -4.35 -2.03 18.04
CA VAL A 293 -4.55 -3.46 17.87
C VAL A 293 -3.67 -3.98 16.74
N MET A 294 -2.92 -5.03 17.01
CA MET A 294 -2.13 -5.74 16.00
C MET A 294 -2.45 -7.22 15.95
N GLU A 295 -2.29 -7.83 14.78
CA GLU A 295 -2.39 -9.26 14.61
C GLU A 295 -1.17 -9.83 13.88
N LEU A 296 -0.49 -10.76 14.53
CA LEU A 296 0.71 -11.42 14.03
C LEU A 296 0.33 -12.79 13.45
N ILE A 297 0.89 -13.12 12.29
CA ILE A 297 0.65 -14.38 11.58
C ILE A 297 1.87 -15.29 11.62
N PHE A 298 1.67 -16.52 12.08
CA PHE A 298 2.69 -17.54 12.20
C PHE A 298 2.34 -18.79 11.40
N TYR A 299 3.37 -19.48 10.92
CA TYR A 299 3.23 -20.77 10.25
C TYR A 299 4.09 -21.83 10.92
N ILE A 300 3.51 -23.02 11.11
CA ILE A 300 4.23 -24.23 11.49
C ILE A 300 4.59 -25.02 10.24
N LEU A 301 5.88 -25.21 10.02
CA LEU A 301 6.49 -25.86 8.87
C LEU A 301 7.25 -27.11 9.32
N GLU A 302 7.48 -28.02 8.37
CA GLU A 302 8.41 -29.13 8.57
C GLU A 302 9.84 -28.62 8.57
N ASN A 303 10.66 -29.14 9.49
CA ASN A 303 12.10 -28.94 9.43
C ASN A 303 12.68 -29.90 8.39
N ILE A 304 12.86 -29.41 7.16
CA ILE A 304 13.54 -30.16 6.10
C ILE A 304 15.03 -30.08 6.41
N THR A 305 15.53 -31.10 7.11
CA THR A 305 16.96 -31.41 7.26
C THR A 305 17.33 -32.55 6.34
#